data_AF-A0A0A3AJ58-F1
#
_entry.id   AF-A0A0A3AJ58-F1
#
_cell.length_a   1.000
_cell.length_b   1.000
_cell.length_c   1.000
_cell.angle_alpha   90.00
_cell.angle_beta   90.00
_cell.angle_gamma   90.00
#
_symmetry.space_group_name_H-M   'P 1'
#
loop_
_entity.id
_entity.type
_entity.pdbx_description
1 polymer ?
#
loop_
_entity_poly.entity_id
_entity_poly.type
_entity_poly.pdbx_seq_one_letter_code
_entity_poly.pdbx_strand_id
1 'polypeptide(L)'
;MRKILAESMGYFVNYDDAAMGTFLAKKSVGDKEVVISGAYKNSDVTEYKRNPYDYEVVFKLPNGGFVQPKKTNSLDEALAWGNEWLDEQSESSEAPADQKCRLKPWQQAMTVKQQPLSPL
;
A
#
# COMPACT_ATOMS: atom_id res chain seq x y z
N MET A 1 2.87 -23.33 -0.93
CA MET A 1 3.32 -22.29 -1.88
C MET A 1 3.06 -20.85 -1.38
N ARG A 2 2.03 -20.60 -0.55
CA ARG A 2 1.72 -19.26 0.00
C ARG A 2 2.86 -18.59 0.76
N LYS A 3 3.46 -19.30 1.74
CA LYS A 3 4.60 -18.79 2.50
C LYS A 3 5.75 -18.29 1.61
N ILE A 4 6.19 -19.13 0.66
CA ILE A 4 7.31 -18.81 -0.25
C ILE A 4 7.00 -17.55 -1.07
N LEU A 5 5.78 -17.44 -1.59
CA LEU A 5 5.34 -16.26 -2.35
C LEU A 5 5.40 -14.99 -1.48
N ALA A 6 4.82 -15.01 -0.28
CA ALA A 6 4.81 -13.86 0.61
C ALA A 6 6.22 -13.43 1.05
N GLU A 7 7.07 -14.40 1.40
CA GLU A 7 8.47 -14.14 1.75
C GLU A 7 9.26 -13.56 0.56
N SER A 8 9.00 -14.03 -0.67
CA SER A 8 9.63 -13.48 -1.88
C SER A 8 9.26 -12.02 -2.16
N MET A 9 8.09 -11.59 -1.67
CA MET A 9 7.62 -10.19 -1.76
C MET A 9 8.02 -9.35 -0.54
N GLY A 10 8.82 -9.91 0.38
CA GLY A 10 9.36 -9.24 1.56
C GLY A 10 8.42 -9.21 2.76
N TYR A 11 7.39 -10.06 2.79
CA TYR A 11 6.54 -10.22 3.96
C TYR A 11 7.13 -11.24 4.93
N PHE A 12 7.01 -10.96 6.22
CA PHE A 12 7.25 -11.92 7.27
C PHE A 12 5.97 -12.72 7.54
N VAL A 13 6.03 -14.04 7.38
CA VAL A 13 4.88 -14.94 7.58
C VAL A 13 4.85 -15.37 9.04
N ASN A 14 3.87 -14.86 9.80
CA ASN A 14 3.66 -15.23 11.20
C ASN A 14 3.05 -16.64 11.31
N TYR A 15 2.13 -16.98 10.41
CA TYR A 15 1.37 -18.22 10.48
C TYR A 15 0.92 -18.64 9.06
N ASP A 16 1.12 -19.91 8.69
CA ASP A 16 0.59 -20.51 7.45
C ASP A 16 0.25 -21.96 7.78
N ASP A 17 -1.03 -22.22 8.02
CA ASP A 17 -1.54 -23.55 8.32
C ASP A 17 -2.58 -23.95 7.27
N ALA A 18 -2.12 -24.78 6.33
CA ALA A 18 -2.94 -25.28 5.25
C ALA A 18 -4.08 -26.18 5.74
N ALA A 19 -3.89 -26.90 6.85
CA ALA A 19 -4.90 -27.79 7.41
C ALA A 19 -6.03 -26.99 8.08
N MET A 20 -5.68 -25.90 8.76
CA MET A 20 -6.66 -24.99 9.37
C MET A 20 -7.24 -23.96 8.39
N GLY A 21 -6.73 -23.89 7.16
CA GLY A 21 -7.21 -22.92 6.18
C GLY A 21 -6.82 -21.48 6.53
N THR A 22 -5.72 -21.28 7.25
CA THR A 22 -5.35 -19.97 7.79
C THR A 22 -4.01 -19.48 7.27
N PHE A 23 -3.86 -18.17 7.19
CA PHE A 23 -2.64 -17.49 6.77
C PHE A 23 -2.53 -16.13 7.44
N LEU A 24 -1.34 -15.76 7.88
CA LEU A 24 -1.04 -14.45 8.46
C LEU A 24 0.36 -14.03 8.06
N ALA A 25 0.44 -12.94 7.30
CA ALA A 25 1.70 -12.32 6.92
C ALA A 25 1.66 -10.83 7.25
N LYS A 26 2.83 -10.27 7.55
CA LYS A 26 3.00 -8.85 7.84
C LYS A 26 4.21 -8.29 7.13
N LYS A 27 4.15 -7.01 6.79
CA LYS A 27 5.29 -6.25 6.28
C LYS A 27 5.25 -4.84 6.84
N SER A 28 6.40 -4.31 7.19
CA SER A 28 6.53 -2.97 7.75
C SER A 28 7.59 -2.19 7.00
N VAL A 29 7.32 -0.92 6.73
CA VAL A 29 8.27 0.03 6.12
C VAL A 29 8.17 1.33 6.92
N GLY A 30 9.24 1.67 7.64
CA GLY A 30 9.19 2.74 8.65
C GLY A 30 8.12 2.44 9.71
N ASP A 31 7.29 3.44 10.01
CA ASP A 31 6.19 3.33 10.99
C ASP A 31 4.89 2.75 10.41
N LYS A 32 4.91 2.33 9.14
CA LYS A 32 3.75 1.74 8.46
C LYS A 32 3.80 0.23 8.52
N GLU A 33 2.64 -0.37 8.62
CA GLU A 33 2.49 -1.82 8.66
C GLU A 33 1.32 -2.26 7.81
N VAL A 34 1.53 -3.33 7.05
CA VAL A 34 0.48 -4.07 6.35
C VAL A 34 0.38 -5.45 6.97
N VAL A 35 -0.85 -5.85 7.28
CA VAL A 35 -1.17 -7.19 7.78
C VAL A 35 -2.13 -7.85 6.80
N ILE A 36 -1.78 -9.04 6.32
CA ILE A 36 -2.61 -9.87 5.46
C ILE A 36 -3.06 -11.07 6.28
N SER A 37 -4.36 -11.16 6.54
CA SER A 37 -4.99 -12.31 7.18
C SER A 37 -5.76 -13.11 6.13
N GLY A 38 -5.63 -14.43 6.17
CA GLY A 38 -6.29 -15.35 5.27
C GLY A 38 -7.09 -16.39 6.04
N ALA A 39 -8.33 -16.61 5.61
CA ALA A 39 -9.23 -17.66 6.05
C ALA A 39 -9.89 -18.29 4.82
N TYR A 40 -9.32 -19.38 4.32
CA TYR A 40 -9.72 -20.06 3.09
C TYR A 40 -10.22 -21.47 3.36
N LYS A 41 -11.08 -21.97 2.47
CA LYS A 41 -11.69 -23.29 2.63
C LYS A 41 -10.64 -24.38 2.46
N ASN A 42 -10.44 -25.20 3.47
CA ASN A 42 -9.76 -26.48 3.31
C ASN A 42 -10.79 -27.52 2.84
N SER A 43 -10.40 -28.36 1.89
CA SER A 43 -11.21 -29.40 1.25
C SER A 43 -11.88 -30.36 2.25
N ASP A 44 -11.32 -30.49 3.45
CA ASP A 44 -11.75 -31.39 4.52
C ASP A 44 -12.69 -30.76 5.56
N VAL A 45 -12.91 -29.43 5.50
CA VAL A 45 -13.72 -28.73 6.51
C VAL A 45 -15.04 -28.29 5.88
N THR A 46 -16.12 -28.93 6.31
CA THR A 46 -17.51 -28.72 5.85
C THR A 46 -18.02 -27.30 6.14
N GLU A 47 -17.32 -26.51 6.95
CA GLU A 47 -17.83 -25.24 7.45
C GLU A 47 -17.76 -24.08 6.45
N TYR A 48 -18.84 -23.32 6.52
CA TYR A 48 -19.16 -22.14 5.74
C TYR A 48 -18.01 -21.14 5.79
N LYS A 49 -17.51 -20.77 4.61
CA LYS A 49 -16.79 -19.50 4.41
C LYS A 49 -17.65 -18.38 5.01
N ARG A 50 -17.31 -17.89 6.21
CA ARG A 50 -18.05 -16.79 6.86
C ARG A 50 -17.89 -15.49 6.07
N ASN A 51 -16.77 -15.37 5.37
CA ASN A 51 -16.42 -14.27 4.49
C ASN A 51 -16.37 -14.81 3.04
N PRO A 52 -16.96 -14.12 2.05
CA PRO A 52 -16.83 -14.52 0.64
C PRO A 52 -15.40 -14.38 0.10
N TYR A 53 -14.49 -13.78 0.88
CA TYR A 53 -13.10 -13.50 0.52
C TYR A 53 -12.14 -14.36 1.34
N ASP A 54 -11.13 -14.94 0.68
CA ASP A 54 -10.07 -15.73 1.32
C ASP A 54 -9.06 -14.89 2.09
N TYR A 55 -8.86 -13.63 1.72
CA TYR A 55 -7.86 -12.74 2.30
C TYR A 55 -8.43 -11.35 2.60
N GLU A 56 -7.96 -10.77 3.70
CA GLU A 56 -8.19 -9.39 4.12
C GLU A 56 -6.84 -8.71 4.36
N VAL A 57 -6.71 -7.48 3.85
CA VAL A 57 -5.50 -6.66 3.96
C VAL A 57 -5.82 -5.44 4.82
N VAL A 58 -5.13 -5.34 5.95
CA VAL A 58 -5.24 -4.24 6.90
C VAL A 58 -4.00 -3.36 6.76
N PHE A 59 -4.23 -2.07 6.54
CA PHE A 59 -3.17 -1.06 6.42
C PHE A 59 -3.17 -0.19 7.67
N LYS A 60 -2.05 -0.17 8.38
CA LYS A 60 -1.88 0.54 9.65
C LYS A 60 -0.94 1.73 9.46
N LEU A 61 -1.49 2.90 9.74
CA LEU A 61 -0.80 4.18 9.63
C LEU A 61 0.12 4.41 10.84
N PRO A 62 1.14 5.29 10.69
CA PRO A 62 2.08 5.63 11.77
C PRO A 62 1.41 6.18 13.03
N ASN A 63 0.27 6.85 12.88
CA ASN A 63 -0.50 7.42 13.98
C ASN A 63 -1.37 6.37 14.73
N GLY A 64 -1.23 5.08 14.41
CA GLY A 64 -2.06 4.01 14.95
C GLY A 64 -3.46 3.92 14.33
N GLY A 65 -3.75 4.75 13.33
CA GLY A 65 -4.98 4.68 12.54
C GLY A 65 -4.96 3.50 11.55
N PHE A 66 -6.16 3.12 11.10
CA PHE A 66 -6.33 2.06 10.11
C PHE A 66 -7.01 2.62 8.88
N VAL A 67 -6.51 2.23 7.70
CA VAL A 67 -7.23 2.46 6.45
C VAL A 67 -8.30 1.38 6.29
N GLN A 68 -9.34 1.67 5.50
CA GLN A 68 -10.35 0.69 5.18
C GLN A 68 -9.70 -0.60 4.62
N PRO A 69 -9.99 -1.77 5.20
CA PRO A 69 -9.37 -3.01 4.77
C PRO A 69 -9.85 -3.40 3.37
N LYS A 70 -8.93 -3.92 2.55
CA LYS A 70 -9.24 -4.48 1.24
C LYS A 70 -9.42 -6.00 1.38
N LYS A 71 -10.26 -6.59 0.52
CA LYS A 71 -10.58 -8.03 0.56
C LYS A 71 -10.48 -8.64 -0.84
N THR A 72 -9.91 -9.84 -0.93
CA THR A 72 -9.74 -10.57 -2.20
C THR A 72 -9.73 -12.08 -1.95
N ASN A 73 -9.95 -12.86 -3.01
CA ASN A 73 -9.71 -14.31 -3.00
C ASN A 73 -8.30 -14.69 -3.51
N SER A 74 -7.50 -13.71 -3.95
CA SER A 74 -6.16 -13.92 -4.50
C SER A 74 -5.07 -13.46 -3.52
N LEU A 75 -4.16 -14.36 -3.16
CA LEU A 75 -3.02 -14.01 -2.29
C LEU A 75 -2.08 -13.03 -3.01
N ASP A 76 -1.81 -13.24 -4.30
CA ASP A 76 -0.95 -12.35 -5.09
C ASP A 76 -1.49 -10.91 -5.11
N GLU A 77 -2.80 -10.74 -5.26
CA GLU A 77 -3.45 -9.43 -5.25
C GLU A 77 -3.36 -8.77 -3.86
N ALA A 78 -3.58 -9.55 -2.78
CA ALA A 78 -3.44 -9.06 -1.41
C ALA A 78 -2.02 -8.57 -1.11
N LEU A 79 -1.01 -9.33 -1.54
CA LEU A 79 0.41 -8.98 -1.39
C LEU A 79 0.79 -7.76 -2.23
N ALA A 80 0.27 -7.66 -3.46
CA ALA A 80 0.49 -6.52 -4.35
C ALA A 80 -0.06 -5.22 -3.76
N TRP A 81 -1.31 -5.22 -3.28
CA TRP A 81 -1.90 -4.04 -2.64
C TRP A 81 -1.11 -3.56 -1.42
N GLY A 82 -0.61 -4.49 -0.61
CA GLY A 82 0.19 -4.14 0.55
C GLY A 82 1.53 -3.52 0.17
N ASN A 83 2.19 -4.01 -0.88
CA ASN A 83 3.43 -3.43 -1.38
C ASN A 83 3.20 -2.05 -2.01
N GLU A 84 2.20 -1.94 -2.89
CA GLU A 84 1.80 -0.66 -3.51
C GLU A 84 1.54 0.40 -2.44
N TRP A 85 0.78 0.07 -1.39
CA TRP A 85 0.48 1.01 -0.32
C TRP A 85 1.72 1.42 0.51
N LEU A 86 2.68 0.50 0.70
CA LEU A 86 3.94 0.80 1.38
C LEU A 86 4.87 1.66 0.51
N ASP A 87 4.82 1.49 -0.82
CA ASP A 87 5.65 2.21 -1.79
C ASP A 87 5.10 3.61 -2.12
N GLU A 88 3.78 3.76 -2.34
CA GLU A 88 3.10 5.01 -2.75
C GLU A 88 3.35 6.20 -1.81
N GLN A 89 3.76 5.94 -0.57
CA GLN A 89 4.00 7.00 0.40
C GLN A 89 5.47 7.24 0.74
N SER A 90 6.38 6.42 0.21
CA SER A 90 7.79 6.80 0.19
C SER A 90 8.00 8.03 -0.71
N GLU A 91 7.14 8.24 -1.72
CA GLU A 91 7.12 9.45 -2.55
C GLU A 91 6.33 10.63 -1.94
N SER A 92 5.57 10.42 -0.85
CA SER A 92 4.74 11.48 -0.24
C SER A 92 5.42 12.21 0.94
N SER A 93 6.71 11.95 1.17
CA SER A 93 7.55 12.71 2.12
C SER A 93 8.41 13.78 1.45
N GLU A 94 8.37 13.90 0.13
CA GLU A 94 8.69 15.18 -0.51
C GLU A 94 7.45 16.07 -0.39
N ALA A 95 7.55 17.09 0.46
CA ALA A 95 6.74 18.28 0.31
C ALA A 95 6.61 18.63 -1.19
N PRO A 96 5.47 19.12 -1.69
CA PRO A 96 5.34 19.52 -3.07
C PRO A 96 6.18 20.78 -3.32
N ALA A 97 7.49 20.61 -3.44
CA ALA A 97 8.47 21.61 -3.79
C ALA A 97 9.01 21.34 -5.19
N ASP A 98 8.11 21.03 -6.14
CA ASP A 98 8.26 21.39 -7.55
C ASP A 98 6.99 20.96 -8.30
N GLN A 99 5.84 21.51 -7.91
CA GLN A 99 4.84 21.86 -8.92
C GLN A 99 5.40 23.09 -9.66
N LYS A 100 6.56 22.93 -10.31
CA LYS A 100 6.97 23.80 -11.40
C LYS A 100 5.93 23.59 -12.46
N CYS A 101 4.97 24.50 -12.45
CA CYS A 101 4.07 24.82 -13.53
C CYS A 101 4.70 24.44 -14.87
N ARG A 102 4.29 23.29 -15.42
CA ARG A 102 4.52 22.96 -16.82
C ARG A 102 3.56 23.82 -17.65
N LEU A 103 3.75 25.13 -17.57
CA LEU A 103 3.13 26.10 -18.47
C LEU A 103 3.58 25.71 -19.87
N LYS A 104 2.60 25.55 -20.76
CA LYS A 104 2.83 25.23 -22.17
C LYS A 104 3.68 26.36 -22.79
N PRO A 105 4.54 26.06 -23.79
CA PRO A 105 5.50 27.03 -24.35
C PRO A 105 4.92 28.35 -24.85
N TRP A 106 3.61 28.46 -25.05
CA TRP A 106 2.94 29.67 -25.50
C TRP A 106 2.61 30.68 -24.38
N GLN A 107 2.77 30.32 -23.10
CA GLN A 107 2.47 31.23 -21.97
C GLN A 107 3.68 32.02 -21.44
N GLN A 108 4.90 31.79 -21.95
CA GLN A 108 6.11 32.46 -21.45
C GLN A 108 6.40 33.84 -22.07
N ALA A 109 5.53 34.37 -22.94
CA ALA A 109 5.82 35.58 -23.70
C ALA A 109 5.36 36.91 -23.04
N MET A 110 4.88 36.94 -21.80
CA MET A 110 4.33 38.18 -21.20
C MET A 110 4.79 38.48 -19.76
N THR A 111 6.08 38.31 -19.44
CA THR A 111 6.63 38.92 -18.22
C THR A 111 8.06 39.39 -18.44
N VAL A 112 8.24 40.32 -19.38
CA VAL A 112 9.39 41.24 -19.37
C VAL A 112 8.83 42.64 -19.39
N LYS A 113 8.66 43.23 -18.20
CA LYS A 113 8.87 44.65 -17.89
C LYS A 113 8.38 44.92 -16.47
N GLN A 114 9.33 45.09 -15.54
CA GLN A 114 9.53 46.32 -14.75
C GLN A 114 10.49 46.04 -13.60
N GLN A 115 11.73 46.50 -13.74
CA GLN A 115 12.67 46.70 -12.64
C GLN A 115 12.10 47.74 -11.66
N PRO A 116 12.18 47.52 -10.35
CA PRO A 116 12.14 48.61 -9.39
C PRO A 116 13.52 49.26 -9.29
N LEU A 117 13.64 50.53 -9.66
CA LEU A 117 14.75 51.38 -9.23
C LEU A 117 14.46 51.81 -7.79
N SER A 118 15.25 51.32 -6.83
CA SER A 118 15.26 51.86 -5.47
C SER A 118 16.04 53.19 -5.42
N PRO A 119 15.68 54.09 -4.49
CA PRO A 119 16.20 55.46 -4.43
C PRO A 119 17.50 55.54 -3.63
N LEU A 120 18.38 56.47 -4.02
CA LEU A 120 19.26 57.27 -3.17
C LEU A 120 19.83 58.43 -4.00
#